data_AF-A0A7S2TT22-F1
#
_entry.id   AF-A0A7S2TT22-F1
#
_cell.length_a   1.000
_cell.length_b   1.000
_cell.length_c   1.000
_cell.angle_alpha   90.00
_cell.angle_beta   90.00
_cell.angle_gamma   90.00
#
_symmetry.space_group_name_H-M   'P 1'
#
loop_
_entity.id
_entity.type
_entity.pdbx_description
1 polymer ?
#
loop_
_entity_poly.entity_id
_entity_poly.type
_entity_poly.pdbx_seq_one_letter_code
_entity_poly.pdbx_strand_id
1 'polypeptide(L)'
;KEMSVSSLVRNPKLRFPFMVGVTLQMFQQWSGINAVFYYSTGFFENAQFADPYLGTVLAGAVNVLATGFAVELMDRAGRKPLLLLSAIGMTVSSLLLTASLVISEQLNLELGYIEVMGVLSYV
;
A
#
# COMPACT_ATOMS: atom_id res chain seq x y z
N LYS A 1 29.86 -22.45 0.47
CA LYS A 1 28.95 -23.40 -0.22
C LYS A 1 27.68 -22.63 -0.55
N GLU A 2 27.55 -22.14 -1.77
CA GLU A 2 26.39 -21.33 -2.16
C GLU A 2 25.12 -22.19 -2.17
N MET A 3 24.08 -21.72 -1.50
CA MET A 3 22.80 -22.42 -1.46
C MET A 3 22.05 -22.14 -2.75
N SER A 4 21.84 -23.16 -3.58
CA SER A 4 20.98 -23.05 -4.75
C SER A 4 19.52 -22.81 -4.33
N VAL A 5 18.77 -22.01 -5.10
CA VAL A 5 17.33 -21.77 -4.88
C VAL A 5 16.53 -23.08 -4.80
N SER A 6 16.91 -24.07 -5.61
CA SER A 6 16.32 -25.41 -5.56
C SER A 6 16.46 -26.11 -4.19
N SER A 7 17.51 -25.76 -3.45
CA SER A 7 17.78 -26.31 -2.11
C SER A 7 16.88 -25.70 -1.03
N LEU A 8 16.36 -24.48 -1.25
CA LEU A 8 15.40 -23.84 -0.34
C LEU A 8 14.05 -24.56 -0.36
N VAL A 9 13.60 -24.97 -1.55
CA VAL A 9 12.32 -25.68 -1.75
C VAL A 9 12.41 -27.14 -1.30
N ARG A 10 13.53 -27.81 -1.60
CA ARG A 10 13.73 -29.23 -1.28
C ARG A 10 14.02 -29.50 0.20
N ASN A 11 14.56 -28.54 0.93
CA ASN A 11 14.89 -28.73 2.34
C ASN A 11 13.66 -28.51 3.25
N PRO A 12 13.19 -29.54 3.99
CA PRO A 12 12.02 -29.44 4.85
C PRO A 12 12.09 -28.34 5.93
N LYS A 13 13.31 -27.96 6.35
CA LYS A 13 13.52 -26.90 7.34
C LYS A 13 13.43 -25.49 6.73
N LEU A 14 13.70 -25.34 5.43
CA LEU A 14 13.74 -24.04 4.74
C LEU A 14 12.47 -23.76 3.92
N ARG A 15 11.73 -24.81 3.53
CA ARG A 15 10.52 -24.67 2.71
C ARG A 15 9.45 -23.77 3.36
N PHE A 16 9.28 -23.85 4.68
CA PHE A 16 8.24 -23.09 5.38
C PHE A 16 8.58 -21.59 5.45
N PRO A 17 9.77 -21.17 5.93
CA PRO A 17 10.19 -19.77 5.84
C PRO A 17 10.18 -19.23 4.41
N PHE A 18 10.60 -20.05 3.44
CA PHE A 18 10.58 -19.68 2.03
C PHE A 18 9.15 -19.42 1.52
N MET A 19 8.20 -20.33 1.81
CA MET A 19 6.79 -20.13 1.46
C MET A 19 6.21 -18.89 2.10
N VAL A 20 6.48 -18.63 3.39
CA VAL A 20 6.01 -17.40 4.07
C VAL A 20 6.54 -16.15 3.36
N GLY A 21 7.82 -16.13 3.02
CA GLY A 21 8.42 -15.01 2.27
C GLY A 21 7.77 -14.78 0.91
N VAL A 22 7.57 -15.86 0.13
CA VAL A 22 6.92 -15.79 -1.17
C VAL A 22 5.47 -15.30 -1.05
N THR A 23 4.69 -15.86 -0.13
CA THR A 23 3.30 -15.46 0.08
C THR A 23 3.18 -14.01 0.55
N LEU A 24 4.06 -13.56 1.45
CA LEU A 24 4.08 -12.16 1.88
C LEU A 24 4.41 -11.21 0.72
N GLN A 25 5.35 -11.57 -0.15
CA GLN A 25 5.71 -10.73 -1.29
C GLN A 25 4.60 -10.69 -2.35
N MET A 26 3.92 -11.82 -2.57
CA MET A 26 2.73 -11.86 -3.42
C MET A 26 1.63 -10.98 -2.85
N PHE A 27 1.35 -11.08 -1.54
CA PHE A 27 0.34 -10.27 -0.88
C PHE A 27 0.64 -8.76 -0.96
N GLN A 28 1.91 -8.36 -0.80
CA GLN A 28 2.32 -6.97 -1.00
C GLN A 28 2.02 -6.45 -2.41
N GLN A 29 2.23 -7.26 -3.44
CA GLN A 29 1.95 -6.82 -4.82
C GLN A 29 0.46 -6.79 -5.11
N TRP A 30 -0.27 -7.79 -4.61
CA TRP A 30 -1.72 -7.89 -4.78
C TRP A 30 -2.52 -6.89 -3.95
N SER A 31 -1.91 -6.21 -2.99
CA SER A 31 -2.58 -5.09 -2.30
C SER A 31 -2.99 -3.98 -3.26
N GLY A 32 -2.28 -3.83 -4.39
CA GLY A 32 -2.55 -2.81 -5.40
C GLY A 32 -1.67 -1.56 -5.28
N ILE A 33 -0.69 -1.54 -4.38
CA ILE A 33 0.14 -0.36 -4.09
C ILE A 33 0.83 0.22 -5.32
N ASN A 34 1.31 -0.64 -6.23
CA ASN A 34 1.91 -0.16 -7.48
C ASN A 34 0.89 0.53 -8.38
N ALA A 35 -0.35 0.02 -8.43
CA ALA A 35 -1.40 0.65 -9.22
C ALA A 35 -1.78 2.01 -8.61
N VAL A 36 -1.86 2.10 -7.28
CA VAL A 36 -2.13 3.37 -6.58
C VAL A 36 -1.06 4.41 -6.89
N PHE A 37 0.23 4.05 -6.80
CA PHE A 37 1.31 4.98 -7.17
C PHE A 37 1.30 5.33 -8.66
N TYR A 38 1.08 4.35 -9.54
CA TYR A 38 1.09 4.56 -10.99
C TYR A 38 -0.05 5.49 -11.45
N TYR A 39 -1.25 5.32 -10.90
CA TYR A 39 -2.42 6.12 -11.24
C TYR A 39 -2.68 7.29 -10.28
N SER A 40 -1.76 7.56 -9.34
CA SER A 40 -1.92 8.61 -8.33
C SER A 40 -2.18 9.98 -8.93
N THR A 41 -1.47 10.37 -9.99
CA THR A 41 -1.71 11.66 -10.67
C THR A 41 -3.13 11.75 -11.19
N GLY A 42 -3.66 10.68 -11.79
CA GLY A 42 -5.04 10.63 -12.27
C GLY A 42 -6.07 10.71 -11.14
N PHE A 43 -5.79 10.10 -9.98
CA PHE A 43 -6.66 10.27 -8.81
C PHE A 43 -6.65 11.72 -8.30
N PHE A 44 -5.49 12.38 -8.28
CA PHE A 44 -5.42 13.79 -7.88
C PHE A 44 -6.02 14.75 -8.91
N GLU A 45 -5.96 14.41 -10.21
CA GLU A 45 -6.67 15.14 -11.27
C GLU A 45 -8.18 15.06 -11.10
N ASN A 46 -8.72 13.87 -10.86
CA ASN A 46 -10.15 13.66 -10.61
C ASN A 46 -10.61 14.37 -9.34
N ALA A 47 -9.74 14.43 -8.33
CA ALA A 47 -9.95 15.17 -7.09
C ALA A 47 -9.89 16.70 -7.26
N GLN A 48 -9.68 17.21 -8.48
CA GLN A 48 -9.46 18.63 -8.78
C GLN A 48 -8.35 19.27 -7.92
N PHE A 49 -7.33 18.47 -7.56
CA PHE A 49 -6.20 18.96 -6.80
C PHE A 49 -5.42 19.94 -7.68
N ALA A 50 -5.08 21.12 -7.12
CA ALA A 50 -4.53 22.23 -7.89
C ALA A 50 -3.26 21.88 -8.69
N ASP A 51 -2.44 20.96 -8.16
CA ASP A 51 -1.30 20.37 -8.87
C ASP A 51 -1.22 18.86 -8.57
N PRO A 52 -1.72 18.01 -9.49
CA PRO A 52 -1.74 16.57 -9.32
C PRO A 52 -0.35 15.94 -9.16
N TYR A 53 0.68 16.53 -9.78
CA TYR A 53 2.06 16.05 -9.64
C TYR A 53 2.59 16.30 -8.24
N LEU A 54 2.29 17.46 -7.65
CA LEU A 54 2.60 17.73 -6.25
C LEU A 54 1.86 16.76 -5.31
N GLY A 55 0.61 16.38 -5.64
CA GLY A 55 -0.13 15.33 -4.92
C GLY A 55 0.63 13.99 -4.88
N THR A 56 1.13 13.53 -6.03
CA THR A 56 1.93 12.29 -6.11
C THR A 56 3.25 12.41 -5.34
N VAL A 57 3.93 13.56 -5.40
CA VAL A 57 5.14 13.80 -4.61
C VAL A 57 4.84 13.76 -3.11
N LEU A 58 3.71 14.33 -2.67
CA LEU A 58 3.27 14.27 -1.28
C LEU A 58 3.00 12.83 -0.83
N ALA A 59 2.32 12.02 -1.65
CA ALA A 59 2.14 10.59 -1.38
C ALA A 59 3.49 9.87 -1.24
N GLY A 60 4.47 10.18 -2.10
CA GLY A 60 5.83 9.68 -1.98
C GLY A 60 6.52 10.09 -0.67
N ALA A 61 6.37 11.35 -0.26
CA ALA A 61 6.92 11.83 1.01
C ALA A 61 6.28 11.13 2.21
N VAL A 62 4.96 10.94 2.21
CA VAL A 62 4.23 10.19 3.24
C VAL A 62 4.74 8.76 3.32
N ASN A 63 4.94 8.07 2.19
CA ASN A 63 5.50 6.71 2.16
C ASN A 63 6.86 6.61 2.85
N VAL A 64 7.76 7.56 2.57
CA VAL A 64 9.10 7.59 3.16
C VAL A 64 9.02 7.81 4.67
N LEU A 65 8.19 8.77 5.11
CA LEU A 65 8.00 9.05 6.53
C LEU A 65 7.36 7.87 7.27
N ALA A 66 6.28 7.31 6.71
CA ALA A 66 5.58 6.14 7.24
C ALA A 66 6.51 4.94 7.34
N THR A 67 7.36 4.71 6.34
CA THR A 67 8.39 3.65 6.37
C THR A 67 9.39 3.88 7.50
N GLY A 68 9.85 5.12 7.68
CA GLY A 68 10.74 5.49 8.79
C GLY A 68 10.12 5.18 10.16
N PHE A 69 8.88 5.59 10.38
CA PHE A 69 8.14 5.27 11.61
C PHE A 69 7.89 3.78 11.77
N ALA A 70 7.57 3.07 10.68
CA ALA A 70 7.30 1.64 10.70
C ALA A 70 8.52 0.83 11.12
N VAL A 71 9.74 1.25 10.75
CA VAL A 71 10.99 0.60 11.19
C VAL A 71 11.11 0.64 12.72
N GLU A 72 10.98 1.82 13.33
CA GLU A 72 11.09 1.95 14.78
C GLU A 72 9.95 1.25 15.52
N LEU A 73 8.73 1.30 14.97
CA LEU A 73 7.58 0.62 15.55
C LEU A 73 7.69 -0.91 15.43
N MET A 74 8.34 -1.41 14.38
CA MET A 74 8.56 -2.84 14.16
C MET A 74 9.41 -3.48 15.25
N ASP A 75 10.41 -2.75 15.75
CA ASP A 75 11.26 -3.24 16.83
C ASP A 75 10.52 -3.30 18.17
N ARG A 76 9.49 -2.45 18.36
CA ARG A 76 8.71 -2.38 19.60
C ARG A 76 7.48 -3.28 19.61
N ALA A 77 6.68 -3.25 18.54
CA ALA A 77 5.38 -3.94 18.46
C ALA A 77 5.47 -5.33 17.80
N GLY A 78 6.55 -5.61 17.08
CA GLY A 78 6.73 -6.85 16.33
C GLY A 78 6.08 -6.84 14.95
N ARG A 79 6.51 -7.78 14.10
CA ARG A 79 6.23 -7.77 12.64
C ARG A 79 4.80 -8.18 12.28
N LYS A 80 4.29 -9.25 12.88
CA LYS A 80 2.96 -9.80 12.58
C LYS A 80 1.80 -8.83 12.85
N PRO A 81 1.71 -8.15 14.01
CA PRO A 81 0.61 -7.19 14.25
C PRO A 81 0.66 -6.00 13.30
N LEU A 82 1.85 -5.51 12.93
CA LEU A 82 1.98 -4.42 11.96
C LEU A 82 1.52 -4.83 10.56
N LEU A 83 1.86 -6.05 10.12
CA LEU A 83 1.37 -6.57 8.83
C LEU A 83 -0.16 -6.67 8.79
N LEU A 84 -0.79 -7.13 9.88
CA LEU A 84 -2.25 -7.24 9.96
C LEU A 84 -2.93 -5.86 10.04
N LEU A 85 -2.37 -4.94 10.83
CA LEU A 85 -2.88 -3.57 10.92
C LEU A 85 -2.81 -2.86 9.56
N SER A 86 -1.67 -3.00 8.86
CA SER A 86 -1.49 -2.45 7.52
C SER A 86 -2.49 -3.06 6.53
N ALA A 87 -2.69 -4.38 6.54
CA ALA A 87 -3.66 -5.03 5.66
C ALA A 87 -5.10 -4.51 5.88
N ILE A 88 -5.51 -4.33 7.14
CA ILE A 88 -6.83 -3.76 7.48
C ILE A 88 -6.91 -2.30 7.02
N GLY A 89 -5.89 -1.50 7.32
CA GLY A 89 -5.82 -0.09 6.92
C GLY A 89 -5.89 0.10 5.41
N MET A 90 -5.13 -0.69 4.65
CA MET A 90 -5.17 -0.70 3.18
C MET A 90 -6.54 -1.10 2.64
N THR A 91 -7.18 -2.11 3.22
CA THR A 91 -8.52 -2.55 2.81
C THR A 91 -9.55 -1.43 3.02
N VAL A 92 -9.55 -0.79 4.18
CA VAL A 92 -10.46 0.32 4.49
C VAL A 92 -10.20 1.51 3.57
N SER A 93 -8.93 1.87 3.35
CA SER A 93 -8.55 3.00 2.51
C SER A 93 -8.91 2.77 1.03
N SER A 94 -8.72 1.55 0.52
CA SER A 94 -9.17 1.20 -0.84
C SER A 94 -10.70 1.27 -0.99
N LEU A 95 -11.46 0.83 0.02
CA LEU A 95 -12.92 0.95 -0.01
C LEU A 95 -13.37 2.41 -0.01
N LEU A 96 -12.73 3.25 0.82
CA LEU A 96 -13.00 4.69 0.86
C LEU A 96 -12.68 5.37 -0.48
N LEU A 97 -11.50 5.09 -1.04
CA LEU A 97 -11.08 5.65 -2.33
C LEU A 97 -12.06 5.23 -3.44
N THR A 98 -12.38 3.94 -3.53
CA THR A 98 -13.30 3.41 -4.54
C THR A 98 -14.70 4.01 -4.40
N ALA A 99 -15.24 4.06 -3.17
CA ALA A 99 -16.55 4.63 -2.93
C ALA A 99 -16.60 6.13 -3.28
N SER A 100 -15.55 6.89 -2.94
CA SER A 100 -15.44 8.31 -3.27
C SER A 100 -15.47 8.54 -4.78
N LEU A 101 -14.64 7.79 -5.53
CA LEU A 101 -14.56 7.90 -6.99
C LEU A 101 -15.92 7.60 -7.65
N VAL A 102 -16.58 6.51 -7.25
CA VAL A 102 -17.88 6.10 -7.82
C VAL A 102 -18.98 7.14 -7.51
N ILE A 103 -19.01 7.67 -6.29
CA ILE A 103 -20.02 8.67 -5.89
C ILE A 103 -19.76 10.00 -6.59
N SER A 104 -18.50 10.42 -6.69
CA SER A 104 -18.11 11.64 -7.40
C SER A 104 -18.56 11.57 -8.86
N GLU A 105 -18.33 10.44 -9.53
CA GLU A 105 -18.74 10.22 -10.92
C GLU A 105 -20.27 10.22 -11.11
N GLN A 106 -21.03 9.55 -10.23
CA GLN A 106 -22.48 9.44 -10.37
C GLN A 106 -23.24 10.72 -10.01
N LEU A 107 -22.78 11.44 -8.98
CA LEU A 107 -23.49 12.61 -8.44
C LEU A 107 -22.88 13.94 -8.87
N ASN A 108 -21.79 13.93 -9.64
CA ASN A 108 -20.98 15.11 -9.99
C ASN A 108 -20.62 15.96 -8.75
N LEU A 109 -20.32 15.28 -7.64
CA LEU A 109 -19.89 15.92 -6.39
C LEU A 109 -18.37 16.02 -6.36
N GLU A 110 -17.87 17.18 -5.96
CA GLU A 110 -16.44 17.42 -5.74
C GLU A 110 -16.02 16.82 -4.38
N LEU A 111 -15.63 15.55 -4.39
CA LEU A 111 -15.16 14.83 -3.19
C LEU A 111 -13.63 14.80 -3.09
N GLY A 112 -12.95 15.75 -3.74
CA GLY A 112 -11.49 15.73 -3.90
C GLY A 112 -10.70 15.59 -2.61
N TYR A 113 -11.17 16.20 -1.51
CA TYR A 113 -10.53 16.03 -0.20
C TYR A 113 -10.57 14.58 0.30
N ILE A 114 -11.67 13.86 0.07
CA ILE A 114 -11.83 12.46 0.49
C ILE A 114 -10.94 11.56 -0.36
N GLU A 115 -10.81 11.84 -1.65
CA GLU A 115 -9.94 11.08 -2.56
C GLU A 115 -8.47 11.25 -2.19
N VAL A 116 -8.03 12.49 -1.93
CA VAL A 116 -6.68 12.80 -1.43
C VAL A 116 -6.42 12.04 -0.12
N MET A 117 -7.34 12.11 0.84
CA MET A 117 -7.19 11.39 2.10
C MET A 117 -7.22 9.87 1.91
N GLY A 118 -7.97 9.34 0.95
CA GLY A 118 -8.01 7.92 0.61
C GLY A 118 -6.68 7.43 0.06
N VAL A 119 -6.05 8.21 -0.83
CA VAL A 119 -4.72 7.90 -1.36
C VAL A 119 -3.65 8.00 -0.27
N LEU A 120 -3.65 9.08 0.53
CA LEU A 120 -2.64 9.31 1.57
C LEU A 120 -2.74 8.33 2.74
N SER A 121 -3.94 7.85 3.08
CA SER A 121 -4.12 6.84 4.14
C SER A 121 -3.84 5.41 3.68
N TYR A 122 -3.93 5.16 2.38
CA TYR A 122 -3.56 3.88 1.78
C TYR A 122 -2.03 3.67 1.76
N VAL A 123 -1.28 4.76 1.65
CA VAL A 123 0.19 4.81 1.63
C VAL A 123 0.75 4.80 3.05
#